data_AF-A0A957SLH7-F1
#
_entry.id   AF-A0A957SLH7-F1
#
_cell.length_a   1.000
_cell.length_b   1.000
_cell.length_c   1.000
_cell.angle_alpha   90.00
_cell.angle_beta   90.00
_cell.angle_gamma   90.00
#
_symmetry.space_group_name_H-M   'P 1'
#
loop_
_entity.id
_entity.type
_entity.pdbx_description
1 polymer ?
#
loop_
_entity_poly.entity_id
_entity_poly.type
_entity_poly.pdbx_seq_one_letter_code
_entity_poly.pdbx_strand_id
1 'polypeptide(L)'
;MNWHNIDPTLPHLSHVFDSSAAMHRFAQQPSTRCRRQSIEYIPGTRCTATYLLSQEDAAWQTIGVVEIEPAGIEHRLFTEDPLLASLPTAMDANRLSAHFAVDHAALGQIDAVIPVRYKPGSRCTL
;
A
#
# COMPACT_ATOMS: atom_id res chain seq x y z
N MET A 1 -13.39 -5.31 -21.91
CA MET A 1 -14.10 -4.12 -21.40
C MET A 1 -13.30 -2.90 -21.78
N ASN A 2 -13.90 -1.93 -22.46
CA ASN A 2 -13.20 -0.73 -22.94
C ASN A 2 -13.28 0.36 -21.85
N TRP A 3 -12.27 0.41 -20.98
CA TRP A 3 -12.25 1.25 -19.76
C TRP A 3 -12.12 2.76 -20.03
N HIS A 4 -11.81 3.16 -21.26
CA HIS A 4 -11.44 4.52 -21.65
C HIS A 4 -12.54 5.57 -21.56
N ASN A 5 -13.80 5.19 -21.27
CA ASN A 5 -14.93 6.12 -21.30
C ASN A 5 -15.89 5.98 -20.11
N ILE A 6 -15.43 5.41 -18.99
CA ILE A 6 -16.26 5.24 -17.79
C ILE A 6 -16.39 6.56 -17.03
N ASP A 7 -15.31 7.33 -16.96
CA ASP A 7 -15.28 8.63 -16.30
C ASP A 7 -14.35 9.59 -17.06
N PRO A 8 -14.91 10.46 -17.92
CA PRO A 8 -14.12 11.42 -18.70
C PRO A 8 -13.32 12.41 -17.86
N THR A 9 -13.72 12.63 -16.60
CA THR A 9 -13.02 13.56 -15.71
C THR A 9 -11.84 12.91 -14.97
N LEU A 10 -11.73 11.59 -15.04
CA LEU A 10 -10.56 10.82 -14.58
C LEU A 10 -9.91 10.10 -15.78
N PRO A 11 -9.17 10.82 -16.64
CA PRO A 11 -8.64 10.26 -17.89
C PRO A 11 -7.68 9.08 -17.69
N HIS A 12 -7.12 8.94 -16.49
CA HIS A 12 -6.20 7.87 -16.11
C HIS A 12 -6.85 6.75 -15.29
N LEU A 13 -8.18 6.71 -15.17
CA LEU A 13 -8.90 5.71 -14.36
C LEU A 13 -8.55 4.27 -14.78
N SER A 14 -8.30 4.02 -16.07
CA SER A 14 -7.90 2.68 -16.54
C SER A 14 -6.59 2.18 -15.90
N HIS A 15 -5.70 3.07 -15.46
CA HIS A 15 -4.39 2.70 -14.91
C HIS A 15 -4.50 1.98 -13.57
N VAL A 16 -5.56 2.21 -12.77
CA VAL A 16 -5.74 1.43 -11.53
C VAL A 16 -6.12 -0.03 -11.80
N PHE A 17 -6.56 -0.33 -13.02
CA PHE A 17 -6.89 -1.69 -13.42
C PHE A 17 -5.69 -2.48 -13.94
N ASP A 18 -4.57 -1.81 -14.23
CA ASP A 18 -3.33 -2.39 -14.71
C ASP A 18 -2.30 -2.55 -13.58
N SER A 19 -2.18 -3.77 -13.05
CA SER A 19 -1.24 -4.09 -11.98
C SER A 19 0.24 -3.94 -12.40
N SER A 20 0.57 -4.12 -13.67
CA SER A 20 1.93 -3.97 -14.18
C SER A 20 2.33 -2.50 -14.23
N ALA A 21 1.42 -1.64 -14.71
CA ALA A 21 1.60 -0.20 -14.66
C ALA A 21 1.70 0.32 -13.21
N ALA A 22 0.89 -0.23 -12.29
CA ALA A 22 1.00 0.08 -10.87
C ALA A 22 2.36 -0.35 -10.31
N MET A 23 2.86 -1.55 -10.65
CA MET A 23 4.16 -2.04 -10.20
C MET A 23 5.32 -1.13 -10.64
N HIS A 24 5.29 -0.64 -11.88
CA HIS A 24 6.32 0.30 -12.37
C HIS A 24 6.41 1.60 -11.57
N ARG A 25 5.33 2.03 -10.92
CA ARG A 25 5.36 3.22 -10.04
C ARG A 25 6.17 2.99 -8.78
N PHE A 26 6.28 1.74 -8.34
CA PHE A 26 7.02 1.35 -7.14
C PHE A 26 8.34 0.67 -7.49
N ALA A 27 8.96 1.00 -8.63
CA ALA A 27 10.19 0.34 -9.11
C ALA A 27 11.40 0.46 -8.15
N GLN A 28 11.36 1.39 -7.20
CA GLN A 28 12.37 1.51 -6.13
C GLN A 28 12.21 0.44 -5.04
N GLN A 29 11.11 -0.31 -5.05
CA GLN A 29 10.86 -1.39 -4.11
C GLN A 29 11.33 -2.73 -4.71
N PRO A 30 11.81 -3.68 -3.89
CA PRO A 30 12.26 -5.00 -4.35
C PRO A 30 11.11 -5.96 -4.75
N SER A 31 9.93 -5.43 -5.11
CA SER A 31 8.75 -6.22 -5.41
C SER A 31 8.82 -6.88 -6.78
N THR A 32 8.50 -8.18 -6.84
CA THR A 32 8.34 -8.93 -8.10
C THR A 32 6.88 -9.24 -8.42
N ARG A 33 5.99 -9.03 -7.45
CA ARG A 33 4.55 -9.24 -7.59
C ARG A 33 3.78 -8.02 -7.10
N CYS A 34 2.69 -7.71 -7.82
CA CYS A 34 1.80 -6.61 -7.51
C CYS A 34 0.35 -7.11 -7.62
N ARG A 35 -0.39 -7.05 -6.50
CA ARG A 35 -1.79 -7.46 -6.42
C ARG A 35 -2.64 -6.33 -5.86
N ARG A 36 -3.64 -5.89 -6.62
CA ARG A 36 -4.63 -4.93 -6.13
C ARG A 36 -5.42 -5.50 -4.95
N GLN A 37 -5.46 -4.79 -3.83
CA GLN A 37 -6.19 -5.16 -2.63
C GLN A 37 -7.56 -4.47 -2.55
N SER A 38 -7.62 -3.18 -2.87
CA SER A 38 -8.86 -2.41 -2.80
C SER A 38 -8.90 -1.29 -3.84
N ILE A 39 -10.11 -0.85 -4.16
CA ILE A 39 -10.40 0.37 -4.91
C ILE A 39 -11.49 1.13 -4.17
N GLU A 40 -11.29 2.42 -3.97
CA GLU A 40 -12.30 3.39 -3.59
C GLU A 40 -12.45 4.38 -4.75
N TYR A 41 -13.62 4.40 -5.39
CA TYR A 41 -13.89 5.27 -6.53
C TYR A 41 -14.99 6.26 -6.18
N ILE A 42 -14.70 7.54 -6.35
CA ILE A 42 -15.64 8.65 -6.24
C ILE A 42 -15.78 9.27 -7.62
N PRO A 43 -16.94 9.07 -8.30
CA PRO A 43 -17.17 9.57 -9.64
C PRO A 43 -16.82 11.05 -9.80
N GLY A 44 -16.07 11.29 -10.86
CA GLY A 44 -15.50 12.56 -11.28
C GLY A 44 -14.68 13.36 -10.29
N THR A 45 -14.24 12.69 -9.23
CA THR A 45 -13.45 13.34 -8.17
C THR A 45 -12.13 12.63 -7.98
N ARG A 46 -12.15 11.33 -7.68
CA ARG A 46 -10.92 10.56 -7.40
C ARG A 46 -11.13 9.07 -7.50
N CYS A 47 -10.04 8.33 -7.72
CA CYS A 47 -9.98 6.89 -7.55
C CYS A 47 -8.71 6.51 -6.79
N THR A 48 -8.86 5.89 -5.62
CA THR A 48 -7.75 5.42 -4.79
C THR A 48 -7.68 3.91 -4.86
N ALA A 49 -6.55 3.36 -5.29
CA ALA A 49 -6.31 1.92 -5.32
C ALA A 49 -5.12 1.57 -4.42
N THR A 50 -5.26 0.47 -3.66
CA THR A 50 -4.15 -0.09 -2.89
C THR A 50 -3.65 -1.38 -3.51
N TYR A 51 -2.34 -1.57 -3.49
CA TYR A 51 -1.66 -2.73 -4.06
C TYR A 51 -0.75 -3.36 -3.02
N LEU A 52 -0.91 -4.66 -2.82
CA LEU A 52 0.09 -5.47 -2.13
C LEU A 52 1.27 -5.68 -3.07
N LEU A 53 2.43 -5.22 -2.65
CA LEU A 53 3.70 -5.41 -3.32
C LEU A 53 4.47 -6.47 -2.53
N SER A 54 4.90 -7.54 -3.19
CA SER A 54 5.61 -8.64 -2.53
C SER A 54 6.74 -9.17 -3.40
N GLN A 55 7.67 -9.85 -2.75
CA GLN A 55 8.72 -10.61 -3.44
C GLN A 55 8.38 -12.11 -3.37
N GLU A 56 8.59 -12.83 -4.46
CA GLU A 56 8.18 -14.24 -4.60
C GLU A 56 8.90 -15.18 -3.63
N ASP A 57 10.15 -14.88 -3.30
CA ASP A 57 11.05 -15.73 -2.52
C ASP A 57 11.53 -15.09 -1.21
N ALA A 58 10.88 -14.02 -0.75
CA ALA A 58 11.23 -13.36 0.51
C ALA A 58 10.00 -13.11 1.38
N ALA A 59 10.19 -13.14 2.69
CA ALA A 59 9.21 -12.71 3.69
C ALA A 59 9.11 -11.17 3.74
N TRP A 60 9.03 -10.53 2.56
CA TRP A 60 8.91 -9.09 2.41
C TRP A 60 7.63 -8.77 1.65
N GLN A 61 6.84 -7.87 2.22
CA GLN A 61 5.72 -7.26 1.54
C GLN A 61 5.47 -5.85 2.08
N THR A 62 4.90 -5.02 1.23
CA THR A 62 4.48 -3.66 1.55
C THR A 62 3.20 -3.32 0.80
N ILE A 63 2.60 -2.17 1.09
CA ILE A 63 1.41 -1.70 0.38
C ILE A 63 1.72 -0.36 -0.30
N GLY A 64 1.50 -0.33 -1.62
CA GLY A 64 1.51 0.88 -2.42
C GLY A 64 0.10 1.45 -2.59
N VAL A 65 -0.02 2.77 -2.68
CA VAL A 65 -1.25 3.49 -3.01
C VAL A 65 -1.06 4.19 -4.33
N VAL A 66 -2.04 4.07 -5.22
CA VAL A 66 -2.15 4.90 -6.43
C VAL A 66 -3.43 5.70 -6.31
N GLU A 67 -3.31 7.01 -6.43
CA GLU A 67 -4.44 7.95 -6.43
C GLU A 67 -4.55 8.58 -7.82
N ILE A 68 -5.74 8.51 -8.39
CA ILE A 68 -6.09 9.14 -9.65
C ILE A 68 -7.02 10.30 -9.34
N GLU A 69 -6.65 11.47 -9.81
CA GLU A 69 -7.44 12.70 -9.75
C GLU A 69 -7.50 13.33 -11.15
N PRO A 70 -8.38 14.31 -11.39
CA PRO A 70 -8.41 15.02 -12.67
C PRO A 70 -7.06 15.66 -13.02
N ALA A 71 -6.28 16.03 -12.01
CA ALA A 71 -4.95 16.62 -12.17
C ALA A 71 -3.87 15.60 -12.61
N GLY A 72 -4.08 14.30 -12.38
CA GLY A 72 -3.10 13.28 -12.73
C GLY A 72 -3.10 12.06 -11.83
N ILE A 73 -1.92 11.50 -11.63
CA ILE A 73 -1.70 10.25 -10.92
C ILE A 73 -0.62 10.46 -9.87
N GLU A 74 -0.96 10.20 -8.62
CA GLU A 74 -0.03 10.18 -7.52
C GLU A 74 0.17 8.76 -7.00
N HIS A 75 1.31 8.52 -6.37
CA HIS A 75 1.58 7.26 -5.69
C HIS A 75 2.41 7.49 -4.45
N ARG A 76 2.19 6.65 -3.44
CA ARG A 76 2.94 6.64 -2.18
C ARG A 76 2.95 5.25 -1.58
N LEU A 77 3.91 4.96 -0.72
CA LEU A 77 3.85 3.80 0.17
C LEU A 77 2.90 4.07 1.33
N PHE A 78 2.33 3.01 1.91
CA PHE A 78 1.46 3.15 3.08
C PHE A 78 2.19 3.76 4.29
N THR A 79 3.50 3.56 4.41
CA THR A 79 4.34 4.18 5.46
C THR A 79 4.45 5.69 5.33
N GLU A 80 4.10 6.25 4.18
CA GLU A 80 4.12 7.68 3.89
C GLU A 80 2.74 8.33 4.13
N ASP A 81 1.78 7.62 4.72
CA ASP A 81 0.46 8.18 5.04
C ASP A 81 0.58 9.28 6.12
N PRO A 82 0.28 10.54 5.78
CA PRO A 82 0.40 11.64 6.74
C PRO A 82 -0.58 11.53 7.90
N LEU A 83 -1.73 10.87 7.71
CA LEU A 83 -2.74 10.68 8.77
C LEU A 83 -2.41 9.49 9.68
N LEU A 84 -1.43 8.66 9.30
CA LEU A 84 -0.93 7.54 10.08
C LEU A 84 0.60 7.62 10.21
N ALA A 85 1.10 8.78 10.64
CA ALA A 85 2.53 9.09 10.72
C ALA A 85 3.35 8.14 11.62
N SER A 86 2.70 7.35 12.49
CA SER A 86 3.35 6.34 13.32
C SER A 86 3.60 5.01 12.60
N LEU A 87 3.10 4.81 11.37
CA LEU A 87 3.26 3.54 10.64
C LEU A 87 4.72 3.11 10.44
N PRO A 88 5.67 3.99 10.05
CA PRO A 88 7.08 3.58 9.96
C PRO A 88 7.61 3.01 11.27
N THR A 89 7.16 3.56 12.41
CA THR A 89 7.56 3.05 13.73
C THR A 89 6.86 1.73 14.06
N ALA A 90 5.57 1.59 13.70
CA ALA A 90 4.84 0.34 13.92
C ALA A 90 5.37 -0.82 13.05
N MET A 91 6.04 -0.53 11.95
CA MET A 91 6.70 -1.50 11.07
C MET A 91 8.10 -1.91 11.53
N ASP A 92 8.64 -1.28 12.58
CA ASP A 92 9.98 -1.58 13.10
C ASP A 92 9.94 -2.80 14.03
N ALA A 93 10.32 -3.95 13.49
CA ALA A 93 10.36 -5.23 14.21
C ALA A 93 11.28 -5.19 15.44
N ASN A 94 12.36 -4.39 15.43
CA ASN A 94 13.25 -4.27 16.58
C ASN A 94 12.59 -3.48 17.70
N ARG A 95 11.89 -2.39 17.36
CA ARG A 95 11.14 -1.60 18.35
C ARG A 95 10.00 -2.41 18.96
N LEU A 96 9.27 -3.17 18.15
CA LEU A 96 8.22 -4.04 18.67
C LEU A 96 8.80 -5.17 19.52
N SER A 97 9.89 -5.81 19.09
CA SER A 97 10.57 -6.83 19.91
C SER A 97 10.99 -6.26 21.27
N ALA A 98 11.60 -5.08 21.28
CA ALA A 98 11.98 -4.40 22.52
C ALA A 98 10.77 -4.04 23.40
N HIS A 99 9.66 -3.62 22.79
CA HIS A 99 8.43 -3.31 23.51
C HIS A 99 7.83 -4.56 24.17
N PHE A 100 7.70 -5.66 23.42
CA PHE A 100 7.12 -6.90 23.93
C PHE A 100 8.07 -7.67 24.87
N ALA A 101 9.39 -7.47 24.78
CA ALA A 101 10.34 -8.08 25.70
C ALA A 101 10.11 -7.67 27.16
N VAL A 102 9.52 -6.49 27.40
CA VAL A 102 9.23 -5.97 28.76
C VAL A 102 8.11 -6.77 29.44
N ASP A 103 7.06 -7.12 28.70
CA ASP A 103 5.83 -7.71 29.26
C ASP A 103 5.61 -9.18 28.87
N HIS A 104 6.31 -9.67 27.83
CA HIS A 104 6.07 -10.96 27.20
C HIS A 104 7.36 -11.63 26.75
N ALA A 105 8.23 -12.00 27.71
CA ALA A 105 9.49 -12.70 27.45
C ALA A 105 9.37 -13.99 26.60
N ALA A 106 8.17 -14.59 26.52
CA ALA A 106 7.90 -15.78 25.71
C ALA A 106 7.65 -15.52 24.21
N LEU A 107 7.41 -14.26 23.80
CA LEU A 107 7.14 -13.93 22.39
C LEU A 107 8.37 -14.03 21.48
N GLY A 108 9.58 -14.06 22.05
CA GLY A 108 10.81 -14.15 21.28
C GLY A 108 11.08 -12.90 20.42
N GLN A 109 12.02 -13.02 19.47
CA GLN A 109 12.35 -11.96 18.54
C GLN A 109 11.31 -11.91 17.41
N ILE A 110 10.82 -10.71 17.07
CA ILE A 110 9.99 -10.48 15.89
C ILE A 110 10.93 -10.30 14.70
N ASP A 111 10.84 -11.20 13.73
CA ASP A 111 11.69 -11.16 12.53
C ASP A 111 11.24 -10.11 11.52
N ALA A 112 9.92 -9.94 11.36
CA ALA A 112 9.33 -8.97 10.45
C ALA A 112 7.91 -8.59 10.89
N VAL A 113 7.52 -7.36 10.55
CA VAL A 113 6.15 -6.86 10.67
C VAL A 113 5.60 -6.72 9.26
N ILE A 114 4.39 -7.21 9.02
CA ILE A 114 3.90 -7.45 7.67
C ILE A 114 2.53 -6.79 7.49
N PRO A 115 2.37 -5.81 6.59
CA PRO A 115 1.08 -5.18 6.39
C PRO A 115 0.12 -6.15 5.70
N VAL A 116 -0.98 -6.48 6.39
CA VAL A 116 -2.02 -7.39 5.89
C VAL A 116 -3.09 -6.62 5.13
N ARG A 117 -3.53 -5.49 5.68
CA ARG A 117 -4.62 -4.69 5.12
C ARG A 117 -4.43 -3.22 5.45
N TYR A 118 -4.70 -2.37 4.48
CA TYR A 118 -4.58 -0.93 4.67
C TYR A 118 -5.75 -0.19 4.02
N LYS A 119 -6.31 0.77 4.77
CA LYS A 119 -7.27 1.76 4.29
C LYS A 119 -6.62 3.14 4.43
N PRO A 120 -6.27 3.80 3.31
CA PRO A 120 -5.62 5.11 3.33
C PRO A 120 -6.32 6.13 4.21
N GLY A 121 -5.54 6.87 4.98
CA GLY A 121 -6.01 7.94 5.85
C GLY A 121 -6.79 7.48 7.09
N SER A 122 -6.86 6.18 7.36
CA SER A 122 -7.77 5.63 8.38
C SER A 122 -7.14 4.56 9.26
N ARG A 123 -6.66 3.45 8.68
CA ARG A 123 -6.12 2.33 9.47
C ARG A 123 -5.23 1.41 8.66
N CYS A 124 -4.30 0.77 9.34
CA CYS A 124 -3.51 -0.34 8.83
C CYS A 124 -3.55 -1.51 9.83
N THR A 125 -3.65 -2.72 9.31
CA THR A 125 -3.47 -3.97 10.05
C THR A 125 -2.12 -4.55 9.67
N LEU A 126 -1.28 -4.72 10.69
CA LEU A 126 0.07 -5.25 10.64
C LEU A 126 0.14 -6.66 11.24
#